data_AF-A0A354Y914-F1
#
_entry.id   AF-A0A354Y914-F1
#
_cell.length_a   1.000
_cell.length_b   1.000
_cell.length_c   1.000
_cell.angle_alpha   90.00
_cell.angle_beta   90.00
_cell.angle_gamma   90.00
#
_symmetry.space_group_name_H-M   'P 1'
#
loop_
_entity.id
_entity.type
_entity.pdbx_description
1 polymer ?
#
loop_
_entity_poly.entity_id
_entity_poly.type
_entity_poly.pdbx_seq_one_letter_code
_entity_poly.pdbx_strand_id
1 'polypeptide(L)'
;PDVILIGTGSEVGLAVEAKQALDAQGIKTRVVSMPSTDVFDRQDAAYRDSVLPPHIRKRVAVEAGVTGFWRQYVGLDGAVVGIDTFGASAPADLLYKHFRITADHVIEAAKQL
;
A
#
# COMPACT_ATOMS: atom_id res chain seq x y z
N PRO A 1 -9.40 -1.82 -11.67
CA PRO A 1 -7.93 -1.70 -11.73
C PRO A 1 -7.34 -3.11 -11.67
N ASP A 2 -6.12 -3.30 -12.16
CA ASP A 2 -5.41 -4.58 -12.10
C ASP A 2 -4.79 -4.77 -10.70
N VAL A 3 -4.41 -3.68 -10.03
CA VAL A 3 -3.87 -3.67 -8.66
C VAL A 3 -4.33 -2.43 -7.89
N ILE A 4 -4.48 -2.57 -6.57
CA ILE A 4 -4.78 -1.47 -5.64
C ILE A 4 -3.59 -1.24 -4.71
N LEU A 5 -3.10 -0.01 -4.63
CA LEU A 5 -2.09 0.43 -3.69
C LEU A 5 -2.78 1.24 -2.58
N ILE A 6 -2.59 0.83 -1.33
CA ILE A 6 -3.18 1.48 -0.15
C ILE A 6 -2.04 2.17 0.59
N GLY A 7 -2.12 3.48 0.78
CA GLY A 7 -1.10 4.24 1.50
C GLY A 7 -1.71 5.11 2.60
N THR A 8 -0.90 5.45 3.59
CA THR A 8 -1.27 6.35 4.70
C THR A 8 -0.18 7.40 4.91
N GLY A 9 -0.53 8.55 5.49
CA GLY A 9 0.43 9.59 5.85
C GLY A 9 1.42 9.95 4.74
N SER A 10 2.71 9.90 5.07
CA SER A 10 3.82 10.18 4.14
C SER A 10 3.94 9.17 3.00
N GLU A 11 3.49 7.93 3.19
CA GLU A 11 3.67 6.85 2.22
C GLU A 11 2.67 6.90 1.06
N VAL A 12 1.62 7.72 1.16
CA VAL A 12 0.73 8.00 0.01
C VAL A 12 1.53 8.52 -1.19
N GLY A 13 2.58 9.31 -0.95
CA GLY A 13 3.47 9.79 -2.01
C GLY A 13 4.14 8.64 -2.77
N LEU A 14 4.64 7.63 -2.05
CA LEU A 14 5.25 6.43 -2.63
C LEU A 14 4.25 5.61 -3.44
N ALA A 15 3.01 5.49 -2.96
CA ALA A 15 1.94 4.79 -3.70
C ALA A 15 1.58 5.52 -5.02
N VAL A 16 1.57 6.85 -5.02
CA VAL A 16 1.33 7.66 -6.23
C VAL A 16 2.48 7.51 -7.23
N GLU A 17 3.73 7.57 -6.77
CA GLU A 17 4.91 7.34 -7.62
C GLU A 17 4.90 5.92 -8.24
N ALA A 18 4.62 4.90 -7.43
CA ALA A 18 4.48 3.53 -7.89
C ALA A 18 3.35 3.37 -8.92
N LYS A 19 2.21 4.04 -8.72
CA LYS A 19 1.11 4.07 -9.70
C LYS A 19 1.57 4.63 -11.04
N GLN A 20 2.31 5.73 -11.07
CA GLN A 20 2.79 6.31 -12.33
C GLN A 20 3.67 5.33 -13.09
N ALA A 21 4.59 4.66 -12.40
CA ALA A 21 5.49 3.68 -13.00
C ALA A 21 4.76 2.41 -13.48
N LEU A 22 3.77 1.91 -12.73
CA LEU A 22 2.95 0.76 -13.10
C LEU A 22 2.01 1.06 -14.27
N ASP A 23 1.35 2.22 -14.25
CA ASP A 23 0.49 2.67 -15.35
C ASP A 23 1.29 2.86 -16.65
N ALA A 24 2.52 3.37 -16.57
CA ALA A 24 3.43 3.49 -17.72
C ALA A 24 3.78 2.13 -18.35
N GLN A 25 3.62 1.04 -17.60
CA GLN A 25 3.80 -0.35 -18.05
C GLN A 25 2.48 -1.03 -18.43
N GLY A 26 1.37 -0.28 -18.48
CA GLY A 26 0.05 -0.77 -18.84
C GLY A 26 -0.73 -1.47 -17.72
N ILE A 27 -0.23 -1.46 -16.48
CA ILE A 27 -0.89 -2.06 -15.32
C ILE A 27 -1.81 -1.00 -14.70
N LYS A 28 -3.13 -1.16 -14.85
CA LYS A 28 -4.13 -0.18 -14.38
C LYS A 28 -4.15 -0.12 -12.86
N THR A 29 -3.52 0.90 -12.28
CA THR A 29 -3.32 0.97 -10.83
C THR A 29 -4.31 1.92 -10.17
N ARG A 30 -4.89 1.55 -9.03
CA ARG A 30 -5.66 2.47 -8.17
C ARG A 30 -4.85 2.77 -6.92
N VAL A 31 -4.76 4.05 -6.54
CA VAL A 31 -4.25 4.45 -5.23
C VAL A 31 -5.42 4.76 -4.32
N VAL A 32 -5.38 4.26 -3.10
CA VAL A 32 -6.31 4.56 -2.01
C VAL A 32 -5.52 5.18 -0.87
N SER A 33 -5.84 6.41 -0.52
CA SER A 33 -5.38 7.01 0.74
C SER A 33 -6.30 6.53 1.86
N MET A 34 -5.74 5.92 2.90
CA MET A 34 -6.48 5.33 4.03
C MET A 34 -6.11 6.04 5.35
N PRO A 35 -6.44 7.33 5.54
CA PRO A 35 -5.99 8.12 6.68
C PRO A 35 -6.58 7.66 8.03
N SER A 36 -7.70 6.97 8.00
CA SER A 36 -8.36 6.39 9.17
C SER A 36 -9.12 5.14 8.76
N THR A 37 -8.62 3.99 9.19
CA THR A 37 -9.22 2.69 8.97
C THR A 37 -10.51 2.50 9.76
N ASP A 38 -10.62 3.09 10.95
CA ASP A 38 -11.83 3.04 11.77
C ASP A 38 -13.00 3.82 11.14
N VAL A 39 -12.74 4.97 10.51
CA VAL A 39 -13.77 5.71 9.77
C VAL A 39 -14.17 4.96 8.50
N PHE A 40 -13.20 4.37 7.79
CA PHE A 40 -13.46 3.54 6.61
C PHE A 40 -14.32 2.32 6.94
N ASP A 41 -14.00 1.61 8.00
CA ASP A 41 -14.70 0.38 8.41
C ASP A 41 -16.15 0.65 8.86
N ARG A 42 -16.45 1.87 9.33
CA ARG A 42 -17.82 2.32 9.68
C ARG A 42 -18.66 2.67 8.46
N GLN A 43 -18.08 2.81 7.27
CA GLN A 43 -18.85 3.09 6.06
C GLN A 43 -19.69 1.87 5.65
N ASP A 44 -20.76 2.13 4.92
CA ASP A 44 -21.59 1.05 4.39
C ASP A 44 -20.80 0.13 3.44
N ALA A 45 -21.32 -1.08 3.22
CA ALA A 45 -20.66 -2.08 2.38
C ALA A 45 -20.50 -1.60 0.93
N ALA A 46 -21.47 -0.84 0.40
CA ALA A 46 -21.40 -0.36 -0.98
C ALA A 46 -20.24 0.63 -1.17
N TYR A 47 -20.01 1.53 -0.22
CA TYR A 47 -18.89 2.44 -0.21
C TYR A 47 -17.56 1.68 -0.10
N ARG A 48 -17.44 0.78 0.88
CA ARG A 48 -16.21 0.00 1.06
C ARG A 48 -15.87 -0.83 -0.18
N ASP A 49 -16.86 -1.46 -0.82
CA ASP A 49 -16.69 -2.21 -2.06
C ASP A 49 -16.39 -1.30 -3.26
N SER A 50 -16.87 -0.06 -3.26
CA SER A 50 -16.50 0.91 -4.30
C SER A 50 -15.01 1.30 -4.23
N VAL A 51 -14.43 1.36 -3.03
CA VAL A 51 -13.03 1.72 -2.78
C VAL A 51 -12.11 0.51 -2.93
N LEU A 52 -12.43 -0.59 -2.25
CA LEU A 52 -11.70 -1.86 -2.25
C LEU A 52 -12.57 -3.02 -2.79
N PRO A 53 -12.86 -3.05 -4.11
CA PRO A 53 -13.73 -4.07 -4.68
C PRO A 53 -13.27 -5.49 -4.34
N PRO A 54 -14.16 -6.36 -3.82
CA PRO A 54 -13.77 -7.66 -3.28
C PRO A 54 -13.20 -8.62 -4.34
N HIS A 55 -13.57 -8.43 -5.61
CA HIS A 55 -13.03 -9.21 -6.73
C HIS A 55 -11.59 -8.81 -7.12
N ILE A 56 -11.09 -7.66 -6.67
CA ILE A 56 -9.73 -7.20 -6.92
C ILE A 56 -8.88 -7.52 -5.70
N ARG A 57 -8.25 -8.69 -5.73
CA ARG A 57 -7.48 -9.24 -4.60
C ARG A 57 -6.00 -8.86 -4.61
N LYS A 58 -5.48 -8.40 -5.77
CA LYS A 58 -4.14 -7.83 -5.90
C LYS A 58 -4.08 -6.47 -5.20
N ARG A 59 -3.60 -6.47 -3.96
CA ARG A 59 -3.54 -5.29 -3.09
C ARG A 59 -2.18 -5.20 -2.44
N VAL A 60 -1.58 -4.00 -2.44
CA VAL A 60 -0.35 -3.71 -1.71
C VAL A 60 -0.63 -2.56 -0.76
N ALA A 61 -0.40 -2.76 0.54
CA ALA A 61 -0.40 -1.67 1.51
C ALA A 61 1.04 -1.16 1.71
N VAL A 62 1.21 0.16 1.86
CA VAL A 62 2.49 0.79 2.17
C VAL A 62 2.33 1.78 3.33
N GLU A 63 3.07 1.53 4.40
CA GLU A 63 3.10 2.36 5.61
C GLU A 63 4.42 2.13 6.33
N ALA A 64 5.06 3.18 6.85
CA ALA A 64 6.23 3.07 7.72
C ALA A 64 5.85 2.61 9.14
N GLY A 65 5.15 1.47 9.21
CA GLY A 65 4.63 0.84 10.42
C GLY A 65 4.52 -0.68 10.29
N VAL A 66 3.96 -1.32 11.31
CA VAL A 66 3.86 -2.79 11.38
C VAL A 66 2.95 -3.36 10.30
N THR A 67 3.35 -4.48 9.70
CA THR A 67 2.66 -5.03 8.52
C THR A 67 1.39 -5.82 8.86
N GLY A 68 1.34 -6.41 10.06
CA GLY A 68 0.25 -7.29 10.48
C GLY A 68 -1.13 -6.64 10.44
N PHE A 69 -1.22 -5.36 10.79
CA PHE A 69 -2.47 -4.59 10.78
C PHE A 69 -3.12 -4.54 9.39
N TRP A 70 -2.32 -4.41 8.34
CA TRP A 70 -2.80 -4.23 6.97
C TRP A 70 -3.38 -5.50 6.34
N ARG A 71 -3.17 -6.67 6.95
CA ARG A 71 -3.67 -7.96 6.44
C ARG A 71 -5.20 -8.00 6.33
N GLN A 72 -5.93 -7.24 7.14
CA GLN A 72 -7.38 -7.09 7.01
C GLN A 72 -7.80 -6.48 5.66
N TYR A 73 -7.00 -5.58 5.09
CA TYR A 73 -7.35 -4.86 3.86
C TYR A 73 -6.74 -5.47 2.61
N VAL A 74 -5.53 -6.02 2.71
CA VAL A 74 -4.85 -6.66 1.56
C VAL A 74 -5.23 -8.14 1.39
N GLY A 75 -5.76 -8.78 2.44
CA GLY A 75 -6.16 -10.18 2.41
C GLY A 75 -4.98 -11.16 2.37
N LEU A 76 -5.27 -12.41 2.01
CA LEU A 76 -4.28 -13.49 1.91
C LEU A 76 -3.41 -13.40 0.65
N ASP A 77 -3.93 -12.78 -0.40
CA ASP A 77 -3.28 -12.73 -1.71
C ASP A 77 -2.52 -11.42 -1.93
N GLY A 78 -2.58 -10.50 -0.97
CA GLY A 78 -1.94 -9.19 -1.05
C GLY A 78 -0.58 -9.15 -0.34
N ALA A 79 0.12 -8.03 -0.53
CA ALA A 79 1.41 -7.75 0.09
C ALA A 79 1.35 -6.48 0.95
N VAL A 80 2.33 -6.33 1.85
CA VAL A 80 2.48 -5.14 2.69
C VAL A 80 3.95 -4.73 2.67
N VAL A 81 4.21 -3.47 2.36
CA VAL A 81 5.51 -2.81 2.46
C VAL A 81 5.50 -1.98 3.75
N GLY A 82 6.24 -2.42 4.76
CA GLY A 82 6.33 -1.76 6.06
C GLY A 82 7.51 -2.26 6.88
N ILE A 83 7.48 -2.03 8.19
CA ILE A 83 8.58 -2.33 9.12
C ILE A 83 8.07 -3.10 10.34
N ASP A 84 8.56 -4.34 10.51
CA ASP A 84 8.23 -5.22 11.65
C ASP A 84 9.36 -5.33 12.68
N THR A 85 10.33 -4.41 12.61
CA THR A 85 11.46 -4.31 13.54
C THR A 85 11.48 -2.93 14.18
N PHE A 86 12.33 -2.75 15.19
CA PHE A 86 12.68 -1.40 15.64
C PHE A 86 13.39 -0.60 14.53
N GLY A 87 13.40 0.72 14.70
CA GLY A 87 14.12 1.63 13.83
C GLY A 87 15.64 1.63 14.07
N ALA A 88 16.32 2.58 13.45
CA ALA A 88 17.76 2.80 13.59
C ALA A 88 18.09 4.30 13.60
N SER A 89 19.30 4.65 14.02
CA SER A 89 19.77 6.05 14.05
C SER A 89 20.48 6.39 12.73
N ALA A 90 19.77 7.08 11.83
CA ALA A 90 20.31 7.64 10.60
C ALA A 90 19.33 8.69 10.02
N PRO A 91 19.74 9.51 9.03
CA PRO A 91 18.83 10.32 8.24
C PRO A 91 17.67 9.52 7.62
N ALA A 92 16.48 10.13 7.54
CA ALA A 92 15.26 9.44 7.13
C ALA A 92 15.35 8.84 5.72
N ASP A 93 15.96 9.52 4.76
CA ASP A 93 16.12 9.04 3.38
C ASP A 93 16.97 7.75 3.31
N LEU A 94 17.98 7.62 4.17
CA LEU A 94 18.78 6.40 4.30
C LEU A 94 17.97 5.30 4.98
N LEU A 95 17.18 5.62 5.99
CA LEU A 95 16.32 4.65 6.68
C LEU A 95 15.24 4.08 5.75
N TYR A 96 14.57 4.92 4.94
CA TYR A 96 13.56 4.45 3.98
C TYR A 96 14.15 3.48 2.96
N LYS A 97 15.35 3.77 2.46
CA LYS A 97 16.10 2.86 1.57
C LYS A 97 16.49 1.57 2.29
N HIS A 98 17.02 1.68 3.50
CA HIS A 98 17.45 0.53 4.30
C HIS A 98 16.30 -0.44 4.63
N PHE A 99 15.17 0.10 5.08
CA PHE A 99 13.97 -0.67 5.40
C PHE A 99 13.11 -1.00 4.18
N ARG A 100 13.54 -0.62 2.97
CA ARG A 100 12.83 -0.84 1.70
C ARG A 100 11.38 -0.29 1.71
N ILE A 101 11.17 0.85 2.35
CA ILE A 101 9.92 1.61 2.27
C ILE A 101 10.09 2.59 1.09
N THR A 102 9.99 2.06 -0.13
CA THR A 102 10.26 2.82 -1.36
C THR A 102 9.22 2.53 -2.43
N ALA A 103 9.04 3.46 -3.37
CA ALA A 103 8.16 3.26 -4.52
C ALA A 103 8.58 2.01 -5.33
N ASP A 104 9.88 1.79 -5.52
CA ASP A 104 10.42 0.61 -6.21
C ASP A 104 9.95 -0.70 -5.56
N HIS A 105 10.00 -0.80 -4.22
CA HIS A 105 9.56 -2.01 -3.53
C HIS A 105 8.05 -2.22 -3.62
N VAL A 106 7.27 -1.13 -3.64
CA VAL A 106 5.82 -1.18 -3.89
C VAL A 106 5.53 -1.69 -5.31
N ILE A 107 6.30 -1.25 -6.32
CA ILE A 107 6.19 -1.72 -7.71
C ILE A 107 6.54 -3.21 -7.80
N GLU A 108 7.64 -3.62 -7.18
CA GLU A 108 8.06 -5.03 -7.11
C GLU A 108 6.97 -5.90 -6.48
N ALA A 109 6.47 -5.51 -5.32
CA ALA A 109 5.41 -6.22 -4.62
C ALA A 109 4.16 -6.34 -5.48
N ALA A 110 3.72 -5.25 -6.13
CA ALA A 110 2.54 -5.24 -7.00
C ALA A 110 2.66 -6.19 -8.20
N LYS A 111 3.86 -6.31 -8.78
CA LYS A 111 4.14 -7.20 -9.93
C LYS A 111 4.24 -8.67 -9.56
N GLN A 112 4.49 -9.00 -8.29
CA GLN A 112 4.58 -10.37 -7.79
C GLN A 112 3.21 -10.98 -7.43
N LEU A 113 2.14 -10.17 -7.40
CA LEU A 113 0.76 -10.60 -7.14
C LEU A 113 0.06 -11.16 -8.39
#